data_AF-A0A6B3UPY4-F1
#
_entry.id   AF-A0A6B3UPY4-F1
#
_cell.length_a   1.000
_cell.length_b   1.000
_cell.length_c   1.000
_cell.angle_alpha   90.00
_cell.angle_beta   90.00
_cell.angle_gamma   90.00
#
_symmetry.space_group_name_H-M   'P 1'
#
loop_
_entity.id
_entity.type
_entity.pdbx_description
1 polymer ?
#
loop_
_entity_poly.entity_id
_entity_poly.type
_entity_poly.pdbx_seq_one_letter_code
_entity_poly.pdbx_strand_id
1 'polypeptide(L)'
;ATTALGAVAGAAVGGATGGLIGALTHAGHTEEEAHVYAEGVRRGGALVSMRVADDAVPTVEGIMSRHHGVDAAERGRAYREAGWSGRFDERAPAYSREQIERERGMYGR
;
A
#
# COMPACT_ATOMS: atom_id res chain seq x y z
N ALA A 1 -20.32 -7.87 16.68
CA ALA A 1 -20.18 -8.21 15.26
C ALA A 1 -19.46 -7.07 14.55
N THR A 2 -18.14 -7.15 14.43
CA THR A 2 -17.34 -6.21 13.66
C THR A 2 -17.34 -6.70 12.21
N THR A 3 -18.03 -5.98 11.34
CA THR A 3 -18.04 -6.25 9.91
C THR A 3 -16.61 -6.13 9.40
N ALA A 4 -16.00 -7.27 9.07
CA ALA A 4 -14.83 -7.30 8.21
C ALA A 4 -15.27 -6.81 6.84
N LEU A 5 -15.01 -5.54 6.53
CA LEU A 5 -15.12 -5.02 5.18
C LEU A 5 -14.00 -5.66 4.36
N GLY A 6 -14.37 -6.65 3.57
CA GLY A 6 -13.55 -7.13 2.46
C GLY A 6 -13.27 -5.97 1.51
N ALA A 7 -11.99 -5.84 1.13
CA ALA A 7 -11.43 -5.08 0.02
C ALA A 7 -12.44 -4.18 -0.74
N VAL A 8 -12.69 -2.98 -0.20
CA VAL A 8 -13.12 -1.86 -1.04
C VAL A 8 -11.83 -1.23 -1.53
N ALA A 9 -11.64 -1.19 -2.85
CA ALA A 9 -10.64 -0.33 -3.49
C ALA A 9 -10.64 1.03 -2.74
N GLY A 10 -9.54 1.32 -2.03
CA GLY A 10 -9.54 2.27 -0.92
C GLY A 10 -10.12 3.64 -1.27
N ALA A 11 -11.38 3.83 -0.90
CA ALA A 11 -12.04 5.12 -0.84
C ALA A 11 -12.56 5.33 0.58
N ALA A 12 -12.04 6.39 1.20
CA ALA A 12 -12.58 7.15 2.33
C ALA A 12 -12.63 6.50 3.73
N VAL A 13 -11.67 6.88 4.58
CA VAL A 13 -11.93 7.25 5.98
C VAL A 13 -11.06 8.47 6.35
N GLY A 14 -11.67 9.67 6.38
CA GLY A 14 -11.17 10.84 7.13
C GLY A 14 -10.52 11.99 6.34
N GLY A 15 -11.31 12.85 5.69
CA GLY A 15 -11.07 14.30 5.66
C GLY A 15 -9.76 14.90 5.12
N ALA A 16 -8.93 14.18 4.36
CA ALA A 16 -7.79 14.80 3.68
C ALA A 16 -8.25 15.36 2.33
N THR A 17 -8.24 16.68 2.16
CA THR A 17 -8.36 17.36 0.85
C THR A 17 -7.19 17.06 -0.11
N GLY A 18 -6.36 16.04 0.16
CA GLY A 18 -5.26 15.58 -0.66
C GLY A 18 -5.46 14.11 -1.02
N GLY A 19 -5.12 13.71 -2.25
CA GLY A 19 -5.19 12.33 -2.70
C GLY A 19 -4.37 11.35 -1.85
N LEU A 20 -4.25 10.09 -2.28
CA LEU A 20 -3.65 9.01 -1.48
C LEU A 20 -2.29 9.38 -0.85
N ILE A 21 -1.44 10.10 -1.59
CA ILE A 21 -0.15 10.60 -1.08
C ILE A 21 -0.33 11.53 0.13
N GLY A 22 -1.24 12.50 0.03
CA GLY A 22 -1.53 13.45 1.11
C GLY A 22 -2.14 12.79 2.34
N ALA A 23 -2.98 11.78 2.15
CA ALA A 23 -3.55 11.00 3.26
C ALA A 23 -2.45 10.21 4.01
N LEU A 24 -1.52 9.58 3.28
CA LEU A 24 -0.43 8.80 3.88
C LEU A 24 0.61 9.67 4.57
N THR A 25 0.94 10.83 4.01
CA THR A 25 1.85 11.77 4.68
C THR A 25 1.23 12.36 5.93
N HIS A 26 -0.07 12.68 5.91
CA HIS A 26 -0.80 13.10 7.11
C HIS A 26 -0.87 11.99 8.17
N ALA A 27 -0.86 10.72 7.75
CA ALA A 27 -0.80 9.57 8.67
C ALA A 27 0.58 9.36 9.30
N GLY A 28 1.60 10.14 8.91
CA GLY A 28 2.95 10.11 9.48
C GLY A 28 3.99 9.40 8.61
N HIS A 29 3.63 8.96 7.40
CA HIS A 29 4.60 8.41 6.44
C HIS A 29 5.37 9.51 5.73
N THR A 30 6.58 9.20 5.27
CA THR A 30 7.31 10.08 4.35
C THR A 30 6.63 10.11 2.98
N GLU A 31 6.86 11.18 2.21
CA GLU A 31 6.34 11.27 0.83
C GLU A 31 6.90 10.16 -0.08
N GLU A 32 8.15 9.77 0.14
CA GLU A 32 8.77 8.68 -0.62
C GLU A 32 8.06 7.34 -0.36
N GLU A 33 7.80 7.00 0.90
CA GLU A 33 7.05 5.80 1.27
C GLU A 33 5.62 5.84 0.71
N ALA A 34 4.95 7.00 0.82
CA ALA A 34 3.61 7.19 0.30
C ALA A 34 3.53 6.90 -1.21
N HIS A 35 4.54 7.32 -1.99
CA HIS A 35 4.62 6.99 -3.41
C HIS A 35 4.76 5.49 -3.66
N VAL A 36 5.56 4.78 -2.86
CA VAL A 36 5.71 3.32 -3.00
C VAL A 36 4.40 2.60 -2.65
N TYR A 37 3.72 3.00 -1.57
CA TYR A 37 2.44 2.41 -1.18
C TYR A 37 1.36 2.62 -2.25
N ALA A 38 1.25 3.84 -2.78
CA ALA A 38 0.30 4.17 -3.83
C ALA A 38 0.58 3.40 -5.13
N GLU A 39 1.85 3.29 -5.51
CA GLU A 39 2.26 2.49 -6.67
C GLU A 39 1.96 0.99 -6.45
N GLY A 40 2.18 0.48 -5.23
CA GLY A 40 1.81 -0.90 -4.87
C GLY A 40 0.32 -1.18 -5.06
N VAL A 41 -0.55 -0.25 -4.66
CA VAL A 41 -2.01 -0.37 -4.88
C VAL A 41 -2.34 -0.33 -6.37
N ARG A 42 -1.76 0.60 -7.15
CA ARG A 42 -1.97 0.70 -8.60
C ARG A 42 -1.58 -0.57 -9.35
N ARG A 43 -0.55 -1.27 -8.87
CA ARG A 43 -0.04 -2.55 -9.39
C ARG A 43 -0.83 -3.78 -8.92
N GLY A 44 -1.93 -3.57 -8.19
CA GLY A 44 -2.85 -4.63 -7.76
C GLY A 44 -2.55 -5.21 -6.37
N GLY A 45 -1.73 -4.54 -5.57
CA GLY A 45 -1.57 -4.81 -4.14
C GLY A 45 -2.70 -4.24 -3.30
N ALA A 46 -2.70 -4.61 -2.02
CA ALA A 46 -3.59 -4.03 -1.01
C ALA A 46 -2.74 -3.29 0.03
N LEU A 47 -3.24 -2.15 0.49
CA LEU A 47 -2.64 -1.37 1.59
C LEU A 47 -3.57 -1.42 2.79
N VAL A 48 -3.03 -1.83 3.93
CA VAL A 48 -3.72 -1.81 5.22
C VAL A 48 -2.95 -0.86 6.12
N SER A 49 -3.65 0.16 6.63
CA SER A 49 -3.12 1.12 7.61
C SER A 49 -4.13 1.28 8.73
N MET A 50 -3.65 1.33 9.97
CA MET A 50 -4.49 1.41 11.15
C MET A 50 -3.80 2.23 12.22
N ARG A 51 -4.57 3.08 12.90
CA ARG A 51 -4.15 3.77 14.12
C ARG A 51 -4.64 2.96 15.30
N VAL A 52 -3.73 2.58 16.18
CA VAL A 52 -4.04 1.81 17.39
C VAL A 52 -3.43 2.48 18.61
N ALA A 53 -3.97 2.16 19.78
CA ALA A 53 -3.35 2.53 21.04
C ALA A 53 -2.02 1.78 21.23
N ASP A 54 -1.08 2.39 21.95
CA ASP A 54 0.30 1.90 22.10
C ASP A 54 0.37 0.48 22.69
N ASP A 55 -0.56 0.15 23.59
CA ASP A 55 -0.68 -1.17 24.21
C ASP A 55 -1.13 -2.28 23.23
N ALA A 56 -1.82 -1.90 22.14
CA ALA A 56 -2.27 -2.81 21.10
C ALA A 56 -1.22 -3.07 20.02
N VAL A 57 -0.18 -2.24 19.91
CA VAL A 57 0.86 -2.35 18.85
C VAL A 57 1.47 -3.75 18.75
N PRO A 58 1.94 -4.40 19.84
CA PRO A 58 2.56 -5.73 19.74
C PRO A 58 1.59 -6.80 19.22
N THR A 59 0.30 -6.68 19.58
CA THR A 59 -0.74 -7.61 19.11
C THR A 59 -0.98 -7.43 17.62
N VAL A 60 -1.06 -6.19 17.17
CA VAL A 60 -1.31 -5.83 15.78
C VAL A 60 -0.15 -6.22 14.88
N GLU A 61 1.07 -5.91 15.28
CA GLU A 61 2.28 -6.35 14.57
C GLU A 61 2.31 -7.87 14.46
N GLY A 62 2.03 -8.59 15.55
CA GLY A 62 1.93 -10.05 15.53
C GLY A 62 0.84 -10.58 14.58
N ILE A 63 -0.29 -9.87 14.40
CA ILE A 63 -1.30 -10.22 13.39
C ILE A 63 -0.78 -9.94 11.98
N MET A 64 -0.24 -8.75 11.74
CA MET A 64 0.22 -8.31 10.43
C MET A 64 1.38 -9.15 9.91
N SER A 65 2.35 -9.50 10.78
CA SER A 65 3.51 -10.33 10.42
C SER A 65 3.17 -11.79 10.09
N ARG A 66 2.00 -12.29 10.50
CA ARG A 66 1.52 -13.63 10.10
C ARG A 66 1.12 -13.72 8.64
N HIS A 67 0.83 -12.58 8.03
CA HIS A 67 0.50 -12.49 6.62
C HIS A 67 1.73 -11.94 5.90
N HIS A 68 1.99 -12.42 4.67
CA HIS A 68 3.18 -12.08 3.88
C HIS A 68 3.25 -10.58 3.54
N GLY A 69 3.60 -9.78 4.53
CA GLY A 69 3.79 -8.34 4.41
C GLY A 69 4.89 -8.04 3.42
N VAL A 70 4.74 -6.90 2.76
CA VAL A 70 5.72 -6.40 1.81
C VAL A 70 6.57 -5.33 2.51
N ASP A 71 7.89 -5.50 2.48
CA ASP A 71 8.80 -4.42 2.85
C ASP A 71 8.76 -3.32 1.78
N ALA A 72 8.41 -2.10 2.20
CA ALA A 72 8.23 -0.98 1.29
C ALA A 72 9.54 -0.49 0.67
N ALA A 73 10.65 -0.52 1.42
CA ALA A 73 11.95 -0.06 0.93
C ALA A 73 12.49 -1.02 -0.13
N GLU A 74 12.40 -2.33 0.14
CA GLU A 74 12.75 -3.38 -0.82
C GLU A 74 11.87 -3.28 -2.08
N ARG A 75 10.56 -3.12 -1.90
CA ARG A 75 9.63 -3.01 -3.02
C ARG A 75 9.87 -1.77 -3.87
N GLY A 76 10.09 -0.62 -3.24
CA GLY A 76 10.39 0.63 -3.94
C GLY A 76 11.67 0.54 -4.78
N ARG A 77 12.70 -0.13 -4.26
CA ARG A 77 13.90 -0.44 -5.04
C ARG A 77 13.59 -1.31 -6.25
N ALA A 78 12.87 -2.41 -6.07
CA ALA A 78 12.53 -3.33 -7.15
C ALA A 78 11.72 -2.62 -8.27
N TYR A 79 10.79 -1.74 -7.92
CA TYR A 79 10.07 -0.93 -8.90
C TYR A 79 11.01 -0.01 -9.70
N ARG A 80 11.95 0.65 -9.03
CA ARG A 80 12.93 1.54 -9.69
C ARG A 80 13.88 0.79 -10.60
N GLU A 81 14.33 -0.39 -10.18
CA GLU A 81 15.13 -1.30 -11.02
C GLU A 81 14.35 -1.76 -12.26
N ALA A 82 13.02 -1.89 -12.15
CA ALA A 82 12.10 -2.17 -13.26
C ALA A 82 11.66 -0.92 -14.07
N GLY A 83 12.27 0.26 -13.83
CA GLY A 83 12.05 1.48 -14.60
C GLY A 83 10.96 2.42 -14.08
N TRP A 84 10.42 2.19 -12.88
CA TRP A 84 9.55 3.18 -12.22
C TRP A 84 10.35 4.41 -11.77
N SER A 85 9.79 5.61 -11.92
CA SER A 85 10.47 6.88 -11.66
C SER A 85 10.69 7.21 -10.17
N GLY A 86 10.14 6.42 -9.26
CA GLY A 86 10.12 6.72 -7.82
C GLY A 86 8.93 7.58 -7.38
N ARG A 87 8.06 8.02 -8.32
CA ARG A 87 6.85 8.79 -8.01
C ARG A 87 5.61 8.11 -8.55
N PHE A 88 4.59 8.06 -7.71
CA PHE A 88 3.25 7.61 -8.10
C PHE A 88 2.62 8.61 -9.06
N ASP A 89 2.13 8.12 -10.19
CA ASP A 89 1.33 8.90 -11.14
C ASP A 89 -0.15 8.53 -10.96
N GLU A 90 -0.92 9.44 -10.38
CA GLU A 90 -2.35 9.28 -10.13
C GLU A 90 -3.17 9.20 -11.43
N ARG A 91 -2.63 9.67 -12.55
CA ARG A 91 -3.28 9.59 -13.87
C ARG A 91 -2.96 8.30 -14.61
N ALA A 92 -1.94 7.56 -14.18
CA ALA A 92 -1.61 6.28 -14.80
C ALA A 92 -2.73 5.26 -14.50
N PRO A 93 -3.19 4.48 -15.49
CA PRO A 93 -4.22 3.49 -15.25
C PRO A 93 -3.74 2.45 -14.23
N ALA A 94 -4.69 1.88 -13.50
CA ALA A 94 -4.46 0.68 -12.71
C ALA A 94 -4.00 -0.46 -13.64
N TYR A 95 -3.17 -1.37 -13.11
CA TYR A 95 -2.72 -2.53 -13.88
C TYR A 95 -3.92 -3.38 -14.31
N SER A 96 -3.90 -3.85 -15.57
CA SER A 96 -4.84 -4.86 -16.06
C SER A 96 -4.68 -6.16 -15.27
N ARG A 97 -5.68 -7.04 -15.33
CA ARG A 97 -5.61 -8.35 -14.67
C ARG A 97 -4.34 -9.12 -15.05
N GLU A 98 -4.00 -9.13 -16.34
CA GLU A 98 -2.83 -9.81 -16.87
C GLU A 98 -1.53 -9.16 -16.37
N GLN A 99 -1.50 -7.83 -16.24
CA GLN A 99 -0.36 -7.12 -15.66
C GLN A 99 -0.19 -7.44 -14.17
N ILE A 100 -1.28 -7.49 -13.39
CA ILE A 100 -1.25 -7.86 -11.98
C ILE A 100 -0.80 -9.31 -11.81
N GLU A 101 -1.28 -10.24 -12.65
CA GLU A 101 -0.86 -11.64 -12.63
C GLU A 101 0.64 -11.79 -12.93
N ARG A 102 1.17 -11.05 -13.92
CA ARG A 102 2.62 -11.00 -14.18
C ARG A 102 3.39 -10.42 -13.00
N GLU A 103 2.93 -9.32 -12.43
CA GLU A 103 3.55 -8.69 -11.26
C GLU A 103 3.62 -9.66 -10.07
N ARG A 104 2.50 -10.34 -9.77
CA ARG A 104 2.45 -11.38 -8.73
C ARG A 104 3.36 -12.56 -9.04
N GLY A 105 3.53 -12.95 -10.29
CA GLY A 105 4.47 -13.99 -10.69
C GLY A 105 5.93 -13.60 -10.46
N MET A 106 6.27 -12.31 -10.55
CA MET A 106 7.64 -11.84 -10.32
C MET A 106 8.02 -11.78 -8.84
N TYR A 107 7.05 -11.55 -7.94
CA TYR A 107 7.29 -11.40 -6.50
C TYR A 107 6.66 -12.50 -5.63
N GLY A 108 5.91 -13.42 -6.23
CA GLY A 108 5.27 -14.54 -5.56
C GLY A 108 6.32 -15.56 -5.13
N ARG A 109 6.45 -15.76 -3.82
CA ARG A 109 7.06 -16.95 -3.23
C ARG A 109 5.97 -17.96 -2.88
#